data_AF-A0A2D6JM69-F1
#
_entry.id   AF-A0A2D6JM69-F1
#
_cell.length_a   1.000
_cell.length_b   1.000
_cell.length_c   1.000
_cell.angle_alpha   90.00
_cell.angle_beta   90.00
_cell.angle_gamma   90.00
#
_symmetry.space_group_name_H-M   'P 1'
#
loop_
_entity.id
_entity.type
_entity.pdbx_description
1 polymer ?
#
loop_
_entity_poly.entity_id
_entity_poly.type
_entity_poly.pdbx_seq_one_letter_code
_entity_poly.pdbx_strand_id
1 'polypeptide(L)'
;MKIFLLFISLLWNSLAYSYSIENHIKISSLSIELIKHCQIPNAIKANEIIQFSGREDSSPHHASIYTRLTNWHFYTHNQKKDDWILSPIIRREFWKRWDFLIKELENSEEQSSELGPLTGAIAHYIQDVTNPAHVVPVYHGPGVKDKFDSFPILETDIRNAFSEHCSSLKEDQFSVLETLEESARKSFSAIQKSFQYQKNGQTYESSFSEAFWLRESDETGFFGEYGALGNNYGETEFKHPIWYRHQNYGPRKTIKRKSHQYKIDESVFKSFSLQQQMDAVVNTARLILFINKTNN
;
A
#
# COMPACT_ATOMS: atom_id res chain seq x y z
N MET A 1 -34.20 -0.42 39.45
CA MET A 1 -33.33 -1.06 38.44
C MET A 1 -33.00 -0.03 37.37
N LYS A 2 -31.73 0.42 37.30
CA LYS A 2 -31.27 1.36 36.27
C LYS A 2 -30.92 0.54 35.02
N ILE A 3 -31.65 0.75 33.93
CA ILE A 3 -31.37 0.17 32.62
C ILE A 3 -30.06 0.82 32.13
N PHE A 4 -29.01 0.00 32.01
CA PHE A 4 -27.77 0.37 31.35
C PHE A 4 -28.08 0.49 29.85
N LEU A 5 -28.19 1.71 29.34
CA LEU A 5 -28.17 1.99 27.92
C LEU A 5 -26.74 1.72 27.41
N LEU A 6 -26.55 0.52 26.87
CA LEU A 6 -25.36 0.15 26.11
C LEU A 6 -25.38 0.97 24.81
N PHE A 7 -24.64 2.08 24.79
CA PHE A 7 -24.29 2.79 23.58
C PHE A 7 -23.39 1.87 22.74
N ILE A 8 -24.01 1.06 21.87
CA ILE A 8 -23.33 0.48 20.72
C ILE A 8 -23.06 1.65 19.78
N SER A 9 -21.94 2.33 20.01
CA SER A 9 -21.34 3.17 18.99
C SER A 9 -20.92 2.22 17.87
N LEU A 10 -21.69 2.25 16.78
CA LEU A 10 -21.27 1.74 15.48
C LEU A 10 -20.00 2.49 15.12
N LEU A 11 -18.85 1.96 15.53
CA LEU A 11 -17.56 2.32 14.97
C LEU A 11 -17.67 2.02 13.48
N TRP A 12 -17.80 3.06 12.67
CA TRP A 12 -17.52 2.95 11.24
C TRP A 12 -16.10 2.44 11.11
N ASN A 13 -15.99 1.13 10.86
CA ASN A 13 -14.75 0.44 10.59
C ASN A 13 -14.18 1.02 9.31
N SER A 14 -13.32 2.04 9.41
CA SER A 14 -12.47 2.41 8.30
C SER A 14 -11.55 1.22 8.06
N LEU A 15 -11.78 0.52 6.96
CA LEU A 15 -10.82 -0.46 6.46
C LEU A 15 -9.49 0.29 6.23
N ALA A 16 -8.40 -0.26 6.79
CA ALA A 16 -7.05 0.19 6.50
C ALA A 16 -6.75 -0.39 5.12
N TYR A 17 -6.75 0.47 4.10
CA TYR A 17 -6.42 0.07 2.74
C TYR A 17 -4.99 0.53 2.46
N SER A 18 -4.26 -0.17 1.60
CA SER A 18 -3.00 0.37 1.08
C SER A 18 -3.26 1.51 0.12
N TYR A 19 -3.91 1.29 -1.00
CA TYR A 19 -4.49 2.35 -1.78
C TYR A 19 -5.95 2.41 -1.38
N SER A 20 -6.52 3.60 -1.32
CA SER A 20 -7.97 3.69 -1.23
C SER A 20 -8.62 2.83 -2.32
N ILE A 21 -9.83 2.30 -2.07
CA ILE A 21 -10.57 1.50 -3.07
C ILE A 21 -10.54 2.17 -4.45
N GLU A 22 -10.74 3.50 -4.48
CA GLU A 22 -10.70 4.29 -5.70
C GLU A 22 -9.33 4.22 -6.39
N ASN A 23 -8.25 4.33 -5.64
CA ASN A 23 -6.89 4.26 -6.17
C ASN A 23 -6.55 2.85 -6.69
N HIS A 24 -6.96 1.77 -6.01
CA HIS A 24 -6.83 0.40 -6.56
C HIS A 24 -7.56 0.25 -7.90
N ILE A 25 -8.79 0.76 -7.99
CA ILE A 25 -9.59 0.73 -9.22
C ILE A 25 -8.91 1.51 -10.34
N LYS A 26 -8.38 2.71 -10.05
CA LYS A 26 -7.68 3.55 -11.01
C LYS A 26 -6.38 2.90 -11.50
N ILE A 27 -5.57 2.35 -10.59
CA ILE A 27 -4.33 1.64 -10.95
C ILE A 27 -4.63 0.46 -11.87
N SER A 28 -5.62 -0.38 -11.54
CA SER A 28 -6.03 -1.50 -12.40
C SER A 28 -6.56 -1.04 -13.76
N SER A 29 -7.32 0.06 -13.79
CA SER A 29 -7.80 0.65 -15.06
C SER A 29 -6.64 1.14 -15.93
N LEU A 30 -5.70 1.89 -15.35
CA LEU A 30 -4.48 2.36 -16.03
C LEU A 30 -3.63 1.19 -16.54
N SER A 31 -3.58 0.08 -15.82
CA SER A 31 -2.85 -1.12 -16.22
C SER A 31 -3.42 -1.75 -17.49
N ILE A 32 -4.76 -1.81 -17.57
CA ILE A 32 -5.47 -2.30 -18.77
C ILE A 32 -5.28 -1.34 -19.94
N GLU A 33 -5.30 -0.03 -19.68
CA GLU A 33 -5.04 0.99 -20.69
C GLU A 33 -3.61 0.93 -21.22
N LEU A 34 -2.63 0.69 -20.35
CA LEU A 34 -1.23 0.47 -20.72
C LEU A 34 -1.09 -0.76 -21.66
N ILE A 35 -1.74 -1.89 -21.33
CA ILE A 35 -1.75 -3.08 -22.20
C ILE A 35 -2.31 -2.75 -23.59
N LYS A 36 -3.44 -2.02 -23.65
CA LYS A 36 -4.07 -1.58 -24.90
C LYS A 36 -3.18 -0.62 -25.68
N HIS A 37 -2.56 0.35 -25.00
CA HIS A 37 -1.61 1.31 -25.59
C HIS A 37 -0.43 0.60 -26.25
N CYS A 38 0.09 -0.44 -25.60
CA CYS A 38 1.19 -1.25 -26.12
C CYS A 38 0.76 -2.27 -27.19
N GLN A 39 -0.52 -2.28 -27.57
CA GLN A 39 -1.10 -3.15 -28.61
C GLN A 39 -0.84 -4.64 -28.38
N ILE A 40 -0.79 -5.07 -27.10
CA ILE A 40 -0.58 -6.47 -26.76
C ILE A 40 -1.94 -7.18 -26.78
N PRO A 41 -2.14 -8.17 -27.67
CA PRO A 41 -3.39 -8.92 -27.71
C PRO A 41 -3.63 -9.63 -26.37
N ASN A 42 -4.80 -9.44 -25.80
CA ASN A 42 -5.16 -10.12 -24.56
C ASN A 42 -6.69 -10.26 -24.41
N ALA A 43 -7.16 -11.40 -23.91
CA ALA A 43 -8.55 -11.65 -23.54
C ALA A 43 -8.80 -11.10 -22.12
N ILE A 44 -9.03 -9.80 -22.01
CA ILE A 44 -9.07 -9.14 -20.69
C ILE A 44 -10.47 -9.24 -20.05
N LYS A 45 -10.59 -9.95 -18.93
CA LYS A 45 -11.71 -9.83 -17.96
C LYS A 45 -11.62 -8.51 -17.18
N ALA A 46 -11.61 -7.40 -17.92
CA ALA A 46 -11.20 -6.08 -17.44
C ALA A 46 -12.07 -5.61 -16.26
N ASN A 47 -13.38 -5.78 -16.38
CA ASN A 47 -14.33 -5.31 -15.39
C ASN A 47 -14.17 -6.06 -14.07
N GLU A 48 -14.01 -7.38 -14.13
CA GLU A 48 -13.80 -8.23 -12.96
C GLU A 48 -12.47 -7.89 -12.28
N ILE A 49 -11.38 -7.77 -13.04
CA ILE A 49 -10.06 -7.43 -12.49
C ILE A 49 -10.11 -6.08 -11.74
N ILE A 50 -10.67 -5.04 -12.38
CA ILE A 50 -10.83 -3.70 -11.77
C ILE A 50 -11.70 -3.77 -10.52
N GLN A 51 -12.81 -4.50 -10.58
CA GLN A 51 -13.75 -4.59 -9.46
C GLN A 51 -13.14 -5.31 -8.26
N PHE A 52 -12.47 -6.44 -8.48
CA PHE A 52 -11.94 -7.28 -7.41
C PHE A 52 -10.64 -6.73 -6.82
N SER A 53 -9.82 -5.97 -7.58
CA SER A 53 -8.67 -5.28 -7.02
C SER A 53 -9.05 -4.21 -6.00
N GLY A 54 -10.19 -3.54 -6.18
CA GLY A 54 -10.71 -2.57 -5.22
C GLY A 54 -11.51 -3.17 -4.07
N ARG A 55 -11.93 -4.43 -4.17
CA ARG A 55 -12.86 -5.07 -3.20
C ARG A 55 -12.21 -6.11 -2.31
N GLU A 56 -10.96 -6.51 -2.56
CA GLU A 56 -10.30 -7.56 -1.78
C GLU A 56 -10.38 -7.25 -0.28
N ASP A 57 -10.05 -6.04 0.18
CA ASP A 57 -10.17 -5.61 1.58
C ASP A 57 -11.59 -5.64 2.17
N SER A 58 -12.62 -5.70 1.32
CA SER A 58 -14.03 -5.81 1.69
C SER A 58 -14.59 -7.24 1.55
N SER A 59 -13.76 -8.21 1.14
CA SER A 59 -14.17 -9.61 0.96
C SER A 59 -14.66 -10.22 2.29
N PRO A 60 -15.64 -11.14 2.26
CA PRO A 60 -16.14 -11.83 3.46
C PRO A 60 -15.05 -12.51 4.29
N HIS A 61 -13.92 -12.89 3.67
CA HIS A 61 -12.75 -13.45 4.35
C HIS A 61 -12.08 -12.45 5.30
N HIS A 62 -12.18 -11.15 5.00
CA HIS A 62 -11.69 -10.04 5.82
C HIS A 62 -12.81 -9.42 6.67
N ALA A 63 -13.97 -10.09 6.82
CA ALA A 63 -15.12 -9.56 7.57
C ALA A 63 -14.99 -9.70 9.10
N SER A 64 -14.06 -10.51 9.58
CA SER A 64 -13.80 -10.67 11.01
C SER A 64 -13.15 -9.40 11.59
N ILE A 65 -13.71 -8.85 12.67
CA ILE A 65 -13.19 -7.65 13.34
C ILE A 65 -11.75 -7.82 13.84
N TYR A 66 -11.34 -9.06 14.17
CA TYR A 66 -9.97 -9.39 14.54
C TYR A 66 -9.05 -9.43 13.33
N THR A 67 -9.54 -9.97 12.21
CA THR A 67 -8.82 -9.95 10.93
C THR A 67 -8.63 -8.52 10.49
N ARG A 68 -9.65 -7.65 10.54
CA ARG A 68 -9.59 -6.20 10.20
C ARG A 68 -8.63 -5.38 11.08
N LEU A 69 -8.47 -5.76 12.35
CA LEU A 69 -7.47 -5.16 13.25
C LEU A 69 -6.06 -5.69 13.02
N THR A 70 -5.91 -6.78 12.27
CA THR A 70 -4.65 -7.42 11.89
C THR A 70 -4.43 -7.48 10.37
N ASN A 71 -5.29 -6.86 9.56
CA ASN A 71 -5.30 -6.93 8.09
C ASN A 71 -4.40 -5.86 7.52
N TRP A 72 -3.18 -5.85 8.03
CA TRP A 72 -2.21 -4.92 7.56
C TRP A 72 -1.40 -5.66 6.53
N HIS A 73 -1.51 -5.26 5.28
CA HIS A 73 -0.87 -5.92 4.16
C HIS A 73 0.62 -5.61 4.10
N PHE A 74 1.30 -5.95 5.18
CA PHE A 74 2.67 -5.57 5.46
C PHE A 74 3.66 -6.59 4.94
N TYR A 75 4.36 -6.21 3.87
CA TYR A 75 5.47 -6.98 3.34
C TYR A 75 6.78 -6.58 4.04
N THR A 76 7.62 -7.57 4.37
CA THR A 76 8.94 -7.34 4.96
C THR A 76 10.05 -7.86 4.04
N HIS A 77 10.92 -6.96 3.57
CA HIS A 77 12.07 -7.32 2.75
C HIS A 77 13.21 -7.93 3.58
N ASN A 78 13.87 -8.97 3.04
CA ASN A 78 15.17 -9.51 3.47
C ASN A 78 15.26 -10.38 4.74
N GLN A 79 14.18 -11.02 5.20
CA GLN A 79 14.26 -11.84 6.42
C GLN A 79 13.50 -13.16 6.23
N LYS A 80 14.07 -14.26 6.74
CA LYS A 80 13.46 -15.60 6.64
C LYS A 80 12.04 -15.56 7.18
N LYS A 81 11.17 -16.44 6.66
CA LYS A 81 9.76 -16.61 7.07
C LYS A 81 9.55 -16.66 8.61
N ASP A 82 10.62 -16.95 9.36
CA ASP A 82 10.64 -17.17 10.80
C ASP A 82 11.27 -16.04 11.66
N ASP A 83 11.87 -14.99 11.08
CA ASP A 83 12.82 -14.10 11.80
C ASP A 83 12.26 -12.75 12.33
N TRP A 84 10.95 -12.62 12.55
CA TRP A 84 10.45 -11.48 13.35
C TRP A 84 9.34 -11.90 14.34
N ILE A 85 9.33 -11.27 15.53
CA ILE A 85 8.32 -11.30 16.61
C ILE A 85 7.21 -10.24 16.35
N LEU A 86 6.36 -10.47 15.36
CA LEU A 86 5.22 -9.62 14.86
C LEU A 86 4.17 -10.55 15.32
N SER A 87 3.10 -10.05 15.94
CA SER A 87 1.95 -10.89 16.23
C SER A 87 1.79 -11.88 15.07
N PRO A 88 2.15 -13.17 15.24
CA PRO A 88 2.40 -14.05 14.10
C PRO A 88 1.20 -14.11 13.18
N ILE A 89 0.05 -13.77 13.75
CA ILE A 89 -1.24 -13.42 13.19
C ILE A 89 -1.16 -12.48 11.96
N ILE A 90 -0.64 -11.25 12.03
CA ILE A 90 -0.73 -10.26 10.92
C ILE A 90 -0.06 -10.78 9.65
N ARG A 91 1.23 -11.14 9.76
CA ARG A 91 2.01 -11.64 8.61
C ARG A 91 1.45 -12.95 8.07
N ARG A 92 0.95 -13.80 8.97
CA ARG A 92 0.32 -15.06 8.62
C ARG A 92 -0.97 -14.82 7.84
N GLU A 93 -1.79 -13.81 8.15
CA GLU A 93 -3.01 -13.57 7.38
C GLU A 93 -2.72 -13.07 5.95
N PHE A 94 -1.73 -12.17 5.76
CA PHE A 94 -1.28 -11.76 4.41
C PHE A 94 -0.81 -12.97 3.59
N TRP A 95 0.19 -13.71 4.09
CA TRP A 95 0.76 -14.83 3.34
C TRP A 95 -0.22 -16.00 3.19
N LYS A 96 -1.09 -16.27 4.18
CA LYS A 96 -2.15 -17.27 4.01
C LYS A 96 -3.10 -16.90 2.88
N ARG A 97 -3.54 -15.64 2.81
CA ARG A 97 -4.48 -15.21 1.78
C ARG A 97 -3.81 -15.18 0.41
N TRP A 98 -2.56 -14.71 0.34
CA TRP A 98 -1.73 -14.82 -0.84
C TRP A 98 -1.58 -16.27 -1.32
N ASP A 99 -1.10 -17.17 -0.46
CA ASP A 99 -0.90 -18.59 -0.78
C ASP A 99 -2.22 -19.25 -1.22
N PHE A 100 -3.34 -18.89 -0.59
CA PHE A 100 -4.68 -19.32 -1.02
C PHE A 100 -5.01 -18.82 -2.43
N LEU A 101 -4.83 -17.53 -2.72
CA LEU A 101 -5.14 -16.95 -4.03
C LEU A 101 -4.27 -17.55 -5.14
N ILE A 102 -2.98 -17.76 -4.87
CA ILE A 102 -2.07 -18.40 -5.83
C ILE A 102 -2.51 -19.85 -6.09
N LYS A 103 -2.84 -20.60 -5.04
CA LYS A 103 -3.33 -21.97 -5.20
C LYS A 103 -4.65 -22.03 -5.97
N GLU A 104 -5.60 -21.14 -5.70
CA GLU A 104 -6.85 -21.08 -6.46
C GLU A 104 -6.61 -20.71 -7.93
N LEU A 105 -5.68 -19.79 -8.19
CA LEU A 105 -5.28 -19.43 -9.55
C LEU A 105 -4.66 -20.63 -10.29
N GLU A 106 -3.75 -21.37 -9.66
CA GLU A 106 -3.10 -22.57 -10.23
C GLU A 106 -4.10 -23.69 -10.53
N ASN A 107 -5.20 -23.77 -9.78
CA ASN A 107 -6.25 -24.76 -9.98
C ASN A 107 -7.40 -24.26 -10.88
N SER A 108 -7.36 -23.00 -11.31
CA SER A 108 -8.41 -22.43 -12.15
C SER A 108 -8.20 -22.78 -13.62
N GLU A 109 -9.27 -23.20 -14.30
CA GLU A 109 -9.25 -23.37 -15.75
C GLU A 109 -9.31 -22.00 -16.46
N GLU A 110 -8.72 -21.90 -17.65
CA GLU A 110 -8.68 -20.68 -18.48
C GLU A 110 -10.03 -19.97 -18.60
N GLN A 111 -11.09 -20.72 -18.88
CA GLN A 111 -12.42 -20.16 -19.12
C GLN A 111 -13.21 -19.93 -17.83
N SER A 112 -12.65 -20.27 -16.67
CA SER A 112 -13.31 -20.15 -15.37
C SER A 112 -13.74 -18.72 -15.11
N SER A 113 -14.99 -18.54 -14.68
CA SER A 113 -15.53 -17.25 -14.22
C SER A 113 -14.66 -16.61 -13.13
N GLU A 114 -13.90 -17.42 -12.38
CA GLU A 114 -13.08 -17.00 -11.26
C GLU A 114 -11.73 -16.38 -11.65
N LEU A 115 -11.29 -16.53 -12.90
CA LEU A 115 -9.95 -16.06 -13.32
C LEU A 115 -9.79 -14.54 -13.17
N GLY A 116 -10.83 -13.77 -13.55
CA GLY A 116 -10.85 -12.31 -13.41
C GLY A 116 -10.83 -11.87 -11.93
N PRO A 117 -11.75 -12.38 -11.09
CA PRO A 117 -11.73 -12.17 -9.64
C PRO A 117 -10.39 -12.49 -8.96
N LEU A 118 -9.81 -13.66 -9.23
CA LEU A 118 -8.52 -14.08 -8.66
C LEU A 118 -7.38 -13.16 -9.11
N THR A 119 -7.35 -12.81 -10.38
CA THR A 119 -6.36 -11.85 -10.92
C THR A 119 -6.48 -10.49 -10.23
N GLY A 120 -7.70 -9.97 -10.05
CA GLY A 120 -7.95 -8.71 -9.35
C GLY A 120 -7.48 -8.76 -7.89
N ALA A 121 -7.77 -9.86 -7.18
CA ALA A 121 -7.34 -10.04 -5.80
C ALA A 121 -5.81 -10.14 -5.67
N ILE A 122 -5.11 -10.84 -6.58
CA ILE A 122 -3.64 -10.90 -6.58
C ILE A 122 -3.05 -9.53 -6.93
N ALA A 123 -3.64 -8.81 -7.89
CA ALA A 123 -3.23 -7.46 -8.25
C ALA A 123 -3.28 -6.50 -7.06
N HIS A 124 -4.31 -6.61 -6.21
CA HIS A 124 -4.42 -5.84 -4.97
C HIS A 124 -3.15 -5.98 -4.11
N TYR A 125 -2.72 -7.22 -3.83
CA TYR A 125 -1.51 -7.48 -3.05
C TYR A 125 -0.22 -6.91 -3.68
N ILE A 126 -0.08 -6.98 -5.01
CA ILE A 126 1.06 -6.36 -5.71
C ILE A 126 1.00 -4.83 -5.57
N GLN A 127 -0.19 -4.24 -5.68
CA GLN A 127 -0.38 -2.80 -5.50
C GLN A 127 -0.04 -2.39 -4.06
N ASP A 128 -0.45 -3.17 -3.07
CA ASP A 128 -0.19 -2.88 -1.65
C ASP A 128 1.28 -2.73 -1.33
N VAL A 129 2.11 -3.62 -1.86
CA VAL A 129 3.55 -3.54 -1.60
C VAL A 129 4.25 -2.42 -2.38
N THR A 130 3.54 -1.70 -3.25
CA THR A 130 4.02 -0.42 -3.82
C THR A 130 3.68 0.79 -2.95
N ASN A 131 2.83 0.62 -1.94
CA ASN A 131 2.56 1.67 -0.97
C ASN A 131 3.63 1.67 0.15
N PRO A 132 4.32 2.80 0.40
CA PRO A 132 5.31 2.96 1.47
C PRO A 132 4.84 2.54 2.87
N ALA A 133 3.62 2.93 3.25
CA ALA A 133 3.04 2.62 4.55
C ALA A 133 2.75 1.12 4.70
N HIS A 134 2.80 0.36 3.60
CA HIS A 134 2.55 -1.08 3.56
C HIS A 134 3.83 -1.93 3.42
N VAL A 135 4.99 -1.31 3.21
CA VAL A 135 6.30 -1.97 3.32
C VAL A 135 7.06 -1.58 4.58
N VAL A 136 6.60 -0.52 5.26
CA VAL A 136 6.97 -0.20 6.64
C VAL A 136 5.69 -0.15 7.44
N PRO A 137 5.45 -1.12 8.34
CA PRO A 137 4.15 -1.32 8.94
C PRO A 137 3.78 -0.22 9.93
N VAL A 138 3.41 0.99 9.49
CA VAL A 138 3.15 2.12 10.39
C VAL A 138 1.74 2.05 10.95
N TYR A 139 1.60 2.01 12.27
CA TYR A 139 0.29 2.02 12.90
C TYR A 139 -0.29 3.43 12.99
N HIS A 140 -1.35 3.68 12.24
CA HIS A 140 -2.07 4.96 12.26
C HIS A 140 -3.27 5.00 13.21
N GLY A 141 -3.64 3.88 13.84
CA GLY A 141 -4.82 3.78 14.70
C GLY A 141 -6.12 3.50 13.94
N PRO A 142 -7.18 3.06 14.65
CA PRO A 142 -8.48 2.80 14.04
C PRO A 142 -9.11 4.12 13.56
N GLY A 143 -9.76 4.12 12.40
CA GLY A 143 -10.43 5.32 11.87
C GLY A 143 -9.53 6.26 11.07
N VAL A 144 -8.21 6.09 11.17
CA VAL A 144 -7.21 6.93 10.50
C VAL A 144 -6.70 6.17 9.30
N LYS A 145 -6.51 6.84 8.17
CA LYS A 145 -5.85 6.28 6.98
C LYS A 145 -4.50 6.94 6.79
N ASP A 146 -3.54 6.25 6.21
CA ASP A 146 -2.34 6.94 5.75
C ASP A 146 -2.71 7.88 4.60
N LYS A 147 -2.16 9.09 4.58
CA LYS A 147 -2.49 10.06 3.54
C LYS A 147 -1.99 9.64 2.17
N PHE A 148 -0.96 8.81 2.10
CA PHE A 148 -0.50 8.25 0.83
C PHE A 148 -1.55 7.34 0.19
N ASP A 149 -2.30 6.58 1.00
CA ASP A 149 -3.35 5.67 0.52
C ASP A 149 -4.37 6.40 -0.36
N SER A 150 -4.69 7.64 0.02
CA SER A 150 -5.62 8.53 -0.67
C SER A 150 -4.95 9.60 -1.53
N PHE A 151 -3.62 9.58 -1.70
CA PHE A 151 -2.95 10.55 -2.54
C PHE A 151 -3.44 10.38 -3.99
N PRO A 152 -3.76 11.46 -4.72
CA PRO A 152 -4.33 11.34 -6.06
C PRO A 152 -3.44 10.55 -7.01
N ILE A 153 -4.05 9.68 -7.81
CA ILE A 153 -3.35 9.02 -8.92
C ILE A 153 -2.99 10.06 -9.98
N LEU A 154 -1.71 10.10 -10.36
CA LEU A 154 -1.18 11.04 -11.35
C LEU A 154 -1.44 10.53 -12.77
N GLU A 155 -2.72 10.37 -13.12
CA GLU A 155 -3.16 9.67 -14.33
C GLU A 155 -2.55 10.24 -15.61
N THR A 156 -2.43 11.57 -15.72
CA THR A 156 -1.85 12.21 -16.92
C THR A 156 -0.37 11.89 -17.06
N ASP A 157 0.39 12.02 -15.97
CA ASP A 157 1.82 11.71 -15.97
C ASP A 157 2.07 10.22 -16.24
N ILE A 158 1.24 9.34 -15.66
CA ILE A 158 1.31 7.90 -15.90
C ILE A 158 1.05 7.57 -17.37
N ARG A 159 0.00 8.16 -17.98
CA ARG A 159 -0.32 7.98 -19.40
C ARG A 159 0.80 8.43 -20.33
N ASN A 160 1.41 9.56 -20.02
CA ASN A 160 2.51 10.10 -20.81
C ASN A 160 3.73 9.16 -20.81
N ALA A 161 3.94 8.41 -19.72
CA ALA A 161 5.03 7.45 -19.59
C ALA A 161 4.72 6.04 -20.15
N PHE A 162 3.50 5.75 -20.64
CA PHE A 162 3.13 4.41 -21.11
C PHE A 162 4.09 3.84 -22.16
N SER A 163 4.48 4.65 -23.14
CA SER A 163 5.37 4.23 -24.22
C SER A 163 6.74 3.74 -23.71
N GLU A 164 7.22 4.27 -22.59
CA GLU A 164 8.50 3.89 -21.97
C GLU A 164 8.46 2.46 -21.42
N HIS A 165 7.26 1.96 -21.08
CA HIS A 165 7.08 0.67 -20.42
C HIS A 165 6.64 -0.46 -21.36
N CYS A 166 6.28 -0.16 -22.61
CA CYS A 166 5.80 -1.19 -23.55
C CYS A 166 6.80 -2.33 -23.81
N SER A 167 8.10 -2.05 -23.81
CA SER A 167 9.12 -3.10 -23.97
C SER A 167 9.13 -4.08 -22.80
N SER A 168 8.98 -3.56 -21.57
CA SER A 168 8.99 -4.39 -20.35
C SER A 168 7.78 -5.34 -20.26
N LEU A 169 6.65 -4.98 -20.88
CA LEU A 169 5.45 -5.82 -20.94
C LEU A 169 5.56 -6.98 -21.92
N LYS A 170 6.50 -6.90 -22.87
CA LYS A 170 6.75 -7.95 -23.87
C LYS A 170 7.74 -9.00 -23.40
N GLU A 171 8.37 -8.80 -22.24
CA GLU A 171 9.26 -9.79 -21.64
C GLU A 171 8.48 -11.05 -21.26
N ASP A 172 9.01 -12.22 -21.64
CA ASP A 172 8.33 -13.51 -21.41
C ASP A 172 8.57 -14.08 -20.01
N GLN A 173 9.52 -13.52 -19.25
CA GLN A 173 9.78 -13.96 -17.87
C GLN A 173 8.97 -13.10 -16.89
N PHE A 174 8.02 -13.75 -16.22
CA PHE A 174 7.26 -13.19 -15.11
C PHE A 174 7.04 -14.26 -14.06
N SER A 175 7.32 -13.91 -12.80
CA SER A 175 6.99 -14.70 -11.63
C SER A 175 6.12 -13.85 -10.72
N VAL A 176 4.96 -14.36 -10.34
CA VAL A 176 3.99 -13.63 -9.50
C VAL A 176 4.60 -13.33 -8.13
N LEU A 177 5.26 -14.31 -7.51
CA LEU A 177 5.92 -14.15 -6.22
C LEU A 177 7.12 -13.21 -6.31
N GLU A 178 8.01 -13.39 -7.29
CA GLU A 178 9.18 -12.53 -7.46
C GLU A 178 8.76 -11.07 -7.71
N THR A 179 7.67 -10.85 -8.46
CA THR A 179 7.12 -9.52 -8.69
C THR A 179 6.61 -8.87 -7.41
N LEU A 180 5.91 -9.62 -6.56
CA LEU A 180 5.50 -9.13 -5.24
C LEU A 180 6.73 -8.73 -4.40
N GLU A 181 7.71 -9.62 -4.30
CA GLU A 181 8.91 -9.41 -3.48
C GLU A 181 9.77 -8.23 -3.98
N GLU A 182 9.95 -8.14 -5.29
CA GLU A 182 10.69 -7.08 -5.94
C GLU A 182 9.97 -5.73 -5.85
N SER A 183 8.65 -5.70 -6.01
CA SER A 183 7.85 -4.49 -5.83
C SER A 183 8.05 -3.94 -4.42
N ALA A 184 7.93 -4.81 -3.42
CA ALA A 184 8.10 -4.41 -2.04
C ALA A 184 9.53 -3.95 -1.71
N ARG A 185 10.54 -4.62 -2.27
CA ARG A 185 11.95 -4.21 -2.15
C ARG A 185 12.17 -2.83 -2.75
N LYS A 186 11.62 -2.57 -3.94
CA LYS A 186 11.71 -1.27 -4.61
C LYS A 186 11.07 -0.17 -3.78
N SER A 187 9.89 -0.41 -3.22
CA SER A 187 9.20 0.56 -2.34
C SER A 187 10.00 0.83 -1.07
N PHE A 188 10.52 -0.23 -0.44
CA PHE A 188 11.38 -0.10 0.73
C PHE A 188 12.66 0.69 0.39
N SER A 189 13.26 0.47 -0.77
CA SER A 189 14.40 1.25 -1.23
C SER A 189 14.02 2.70 -1.56
N ALA A 190 12.84 2.93 -2.13
CA ALA A 190 12.35 4.26 -2.50
C ALA A 190 12.19 5.15 -1.26
N ILE A 191 11.69 4.61 -0.14
CA ILE A 191 11.55 5.40 1.09
C ILE A 191 12.89 5.76 1.76
N GLN A 192 13.99 5.10 1.39
CA GLN A 192 15.33 5.48 1.88
C GLN A 192 15.90 6.69 1.14
N LYS A 193 15.31 7.09 0.00
CA LYS A 193 15.76 8.27 -0.75
C LYS A 193 15.54 9.54 0.06
N SER A 194 16.50 10.45 -0.03
CA SER A 194 16.46 11.75 0.66
C SER A 194 15.70 12.80 -0.14
N PHE A 195 15.08 13.73 0.56
CA PHE A 195 14.44 14.92 0.01
C PHE A 195 14.63 16.11 0.94
N GLN A 196 14.46 17.31 0.39
CA GLN A 196 14.55 18.55 1.15
C GLN A 196 13.17 19.03 1.61
N TYR A 197 13.11 19.56 2.82
CA TYR A 197 11.95 20.25 3.37
C TYR A 197 12.38 21.43 4.22
N GLN A 198 11.47 22.38 4.45
CA GLN A 198 11.69 23.48 5.38
C GLN A 198 10.99 23.22 6.71
N LYS A 199 11.64 23.57 7.80
CA LYS A 199 11.10 23.57 9.15
C LYS A 199 11.42 24.92 9.79
N ASN A 200 10.38 25.68 10.14
CA ASN A 200 10.47 27.06 10.63
C ASN A 200 11.34 27.97 9.74
N GLY A 201 11.25 27.81 8.42
CA GLY A 201 11.99 28.61 7.44
C GLY A 201 13.45 28.17 7.21
N GLN A 202 13.95 27.17 7.95
CA GLN A 202 15.26 26.57 7.70
C GLN A 202 15.12 25.29 6.88
N THR A 203 15.99 25.09 5.88
CA THR A 203 16.03 23.87 5.06
C THR A 203 16.71 22.72 5.79
N TYR A 204 16.11 21.55 5.71
CA TYR A 204 16.61 20.27 6.20
C TYR A 204 16.52 19.22 5.10
N GLU A 205 17.31 18.17 5.24
CA GLU A 205 17.27 16.97 4.40
C GLU A 205 16.99 15.76 5.29
N SER A 206 16.16 14.84 4.79
CA SER A 206 15.86 13.57 5.47
C SER A 206 15.33 12.56 4.45
N SER A 207 15.35 11.27 4.80
CA SER A 207 14.70 10.24 4.00
C SER A 207 13.18 10.26 4.16
N PHE A 208 12.43 9.73 3.18
CA PHE A 208 10.99 9.51 3.34
C PHE A 208 10.68 8.60 4.53
N SER A 209 11.55 7.64 4.83
CA SER A 209 11.41 6.77 6.00
C SER A 209 11.47 7.58 7.29
N GLU A 210 12.51 8.37 7.52
CA GLU A 210 12.63 9.15 8.75
C GLU A 210 11.59 10.27 8.87
N ALA A 211 11.14 10.79 7.73
CA ALA A 211 10.20 11.89 7.67
C ALA A 211 8.74 11.44 7.84
N PHE A 212 8.33 10.36 7.17
CA PHE A 212 6.95 9.89 7.12
C PHE A 212 6.78 8.49 7.71
N TRP A 213 7.50 7.48 7.22
CA TRP A 213 7.29 6.08 7.60
C TRP A 213 8.51 5.49 8.31
N LEU A 214 8.61 5.78 9.61
CA LEU A 214 9.75 5.39 10.42
C LEU A 214 9.63 3.92 10.79
N ARG A 215 10.60 3.12 10.35
CA ARG A 215 10.75 1.75 10.84
C ARG A 215 11.33 1.79 12.25
N GLU A 216 10.65 1.17 13.22
CA GLU A 216 11.29 0.92 14.52
C GLU A 216 12.45 -0.06 14.36
N SER A 217 13.53 0.17 15.12
CA SER A 217 14.63 -0.77 15.26
C SER A 217 14.10 -2.14 15.70
N ASP A 218 14.71 -3.21 15.19
CA ASP A 218 14.27 -4.61 15.26
C ASP A 218 14.08 -5.20 16.70
N GLU A 219 14.15 -4.38 17.76
CA GLU A 219 14.18 -4.80 19.17
C GLU A 219 12.79 -4.94 19.82
N THR A 220 11.75 -4.27 19.32
CA THR A 220 10.43 -4.21 19.99
C THR A 220 9.34 -5.02 19.29
N GLY A 221 9.50 -5.36 18.01
CA GLY A 221 8.55 -6.21 17.27
C GLY A 221 7.15 -5.60 17.10
N PHE A 222 7.01 -4.29 17.25
CA PHE A 222 5.76 -3.57 17.02
C PHE A 222 5.78 -2.78 15.70
N PHE A 223 4.59 -2.37 15.26
CA PHE A 223 4.41 -1.49 14.12
C PHE A 223 5.42 -0.32 14.10
N GLY A 224 5.84 0.10 12.92
CA GLY A 224 6.55 1.36 12.73
C GLY A 224 5.72 2.55 13.20
N GLU A 225 6.37 3.70 13.24
CA GLU A 225 5.77 4.96 13.68
C GLU A 225 5.81 6.00 12.57
N TYR A 226 5.02 7.05 12.72
CA TYR A 226 5.19 8.21 11.85
C TYR A 226 6.46 8.99 12.22
N GLY A 227 7.20 9.40 11.20
CA GLY A 227 8.38 10.23 11.33
C GLY A 227 8.09 11.68 11.74
N ALA A 228 9.11 12.55 11.61
CA ALA A 228 9.05 13.94 12.06
C ALA A 228 7.95 14.79 11.40
N LEU A 229 7.47 14.38 10.24
CA LEU A 229 6.42 15.05 9.47
C LEU A 229 5.03 14.45 9.71
N GLY A 230 4.93 13.33 10.44
CA GLY A 230 3.65 12.72 10.76
C GLY A 230 2.93 12.14 9.54
N ASN A 231 1.64 11.83 9.71
CA ASN A 231 0.73 11.49 8.62
C ASN A 231 0.26 12.75 7.84
N ASN A 232 1.20 13.50 7.27
CA ASN A 232 0.95 14.73 6.49
C ASN A 232 1.47 14.63 5.05
N TYR A 233 1.59 13.41 4.52
CA TYR A 233 1.98 13.22 3.11
C TYR A 233 1.01 13.97 2.18
N GLY A 234 1.54 14.69 1.19
CA GLY A 234 0.78 15.51 0.25
C GLY A 234 0.45 16.93 0.73
N GLU A 235 0.68 17.27 2.01
CA GLU A 235 0.48 18.63 2.52
C GLU A 235 1.74 19.48 2.29
N THR A 236 1.65 20.52 1.47
CA THR A 236 2.81 21.36 1.13
C THR A 236 3.19 22.34 2.24
N GLU A 237 2.25 22.73 3.10
CA GLU A 237 2.48 23.59 4.26
C GLU A 237 1.59 23.18 5.43
N PHE A 238 2.18 22.86 6.58
CA PHE A 238 1.42 22.41 7.76
C PHE A 238 2.16 22.69 9.07
N LYS A 239 1.39 22.69 10.17
CA LYS A 239 1.96 22.73 11.53
C LYS A 239 1.86 21.35 12.15
N HIS A 240 2.98 20.80 12.59
CA HIS A 240 2.99 19.53 13.31
C HIS A 240 3.50 19.75 14.74
N PRO A 241 2.80 19.23 15.77
CA PRO A 241 3.25 19.35 17.14
C PRO A 241 4.59 18.64 17.34
N ILE A 242 5.40 19.16 18.25
CA ILE A 242 6.60 18.47 18.73
C ILE A 242 6.13 17.28 19.57
N TRP A 243 6.22 16.08 19.02
CA TRP A 243 6.16 14.87 19.81
C TRP A 243 7.54 14.67 20.44
N TYR A 244 7.67 15.01 21.73
CA TYR A 244 8.76 14.43 22.51
C TYR A 244 8.49 12.94 22.56
N ARG A 245 9.49 12.15 22.15
CA ARG A 245 9.53 10.69 22.19
C ARG A 245 9.32 10.24 23.65
N HIS A 246 8.07 10.23 24.11
CA HIS A 246 7.72 9.71 25.41
C HIS A 246 7.56 8.21 25.26
N GLN A 247 8.66 7.52 25.57
CA GLN A 247 8.63 6.14 26.03
C GLN A 247 7.49 6.00 27.05
N ASN A 248 6.70 4.95 26.85
CA ASN A 248 5.78 4.32 27.80
C ASN A 248 4.38 4.96 27.94
N TYR A 249 3.40 4.11 27.60
CA TYR A 249 2.02 4.11 28.05
C TYR A 249 1.87 4.73 29.46
N GLY A 250 1.36 5.96 29.53
CA GLY A 250 1.08 6.69 30.77
C GLY A 250 0.11 7.84 30.53
N PRO A 251 -0.61 8.33 31.56
CA PRO A 251 -1.72 9.26 31.38
C PRO A 251 -1.24 10.59 30.79
N ARG A 252 -1.93 11.01 29.72
CA ARG A 252 -1.67 12.24 28.96
C ARG A 252 -1.62 13.46 29.87
N LYS A 253 -0.44 13.94 30.21
CA LYS A 253 -0.25 15.31 30.69
C LYS A 253 -0.25 16.25 29.49
N THR A 254 -1.17 17.19 29.47
CA THR A 254 -1.31 18.26 28.47
C THR A 254 -0.14 19.23 28.58
N ILE A 255 1.00 18.89 27.98
CA ILE A 255 2.12 19.83 27.81
C ILE A 255 1.74 20.79 26.69
N LYS A 256 1.88 22.11 26.90
CA LYS A 256 1.70 23.15 25.87
C LYS A 256 2.58 22.81 24.66
N ARG A 257 1.97 22.27 23.60
CA ARG A 257 2.69 21.78 22.41
C ARG A 257 3.19 22.96 21.59
N LYS A 258 4.50 23.26 21.66
CA LYS A 258 5.16 23.98 20.57
C LYS A 258 4.96 23.15 19.30
N SER A 259 4.66 23.81 18.19
CA SER A 259 4.58 23.19 16.87
C SER A 259 5.65 23.78 15.97
N HIS A 260 6.16 22.97 15.06
CA HIS A 260 6.99 23.48 13.97
C HIS A 260 6.10 23.69 12.74
N GLN A 261 6.39 24.73 11.98
CA GLN A 261 5.83 24.93 10.66
C GLN A 261 6.72 24.21 9.65
N TYR A 262 6.13 23.35 8.83
CA TYR A 262 6.81 22.63 7.78
C TYR A 262 6.35 23.13 6.41
N LYS A 263 7.27 23.11 5.44
CA LYS A 263 6.98 23.35 4.04
C LYS A 263 7.74 22.36 3.16
N ILE A 264 7.05 21.76 2.20
CA ILE A 264 7.58 20.76 1.27
C ILE A 264 7.14 21.14 -0.12
N ASP A 265 8.04 21.05 -1.09
CA ASP A 265 7.69 21.31 -2.48
C ASP A 265 6.74 20.23 -3.01
N GLU A 266 5.70 20.63 -3.74
CA GLU A 266 4.72 19.71 -4.31
C GLU A 266 5.36 18.66 -5.23
N SER A 267 6.43 19.04 -5.95
CA SER A 267 7.16 18.14 -6.84
C SER A 267 7.80 16.96 -6.11
N VAL A 268 8.13 17.09 -4.82
CA VAL A 268 8.65 15.98 -4.00
C VAL A 268 7.60 14.89 -3.87
N PHE A 269 6.37 15.27 -3.53
CA PHE A 269 5.25 14.33 -3.42
C PHE A 269 4.91 13.74 -4.77
N LYS A 270 4.75 14.59 -5.80
CA LYS A 270 4.40 14.12 -7.16
C LYS A 270 5.43 13.14 -7.72
N SER A 271 6.72 13.46 -7.62
CA SER A 271 7.78 12.60 -8.16
C SER A 271 7.85 11.25 -7.44
N PHE A 272 7.74 11.27 -6.11
CA PHE A 272 7.76 10.04 -5.32
C PHE A 272 6.50 9.19 -5.58
N SER A 273 5.31 9.79 -5.53
CA SER A 273 4.05 9.09 -5.80
C SER A 273 3.99 8.55 -7.23
N LEU A 274 4.47 9.31 -8.24
CA LEU A 274 4.51 8.84 -9.62
C LEU A 274 5.33 7.56 -9.75
N GLN A 275 6.49 7.49 -9.08
CA GLN A 275 7.32 6.30 -9.10
C GLN A 275 6.57 5.07 -8.56
N GLN A 276 5.96 5.20 -7.37
CA GLN A 276 5.23 4.09 -6.73
C GLN A 276 3.98 3.69 -7.52
N GLN A 277 3.20 4.66 -7.99
CA GLN A 277 1.99 4.42 -8.78
C GLN A 277 2.32 3.78 -10.13
N MET A 278 3.42 4.19 -10.79
CA MET A 278 3.86 3.58 -12.04
C MET A 278 4.32 2.13 -11.83
N ASP A 279 5.09 1.85 -10.78
CA ASP A 279 5.48 0.47 -10.43
C ASP A 279 4.22 -0.39 -10.21
N ALA A 280 3.20 0.14 -9.54
CA ALA A 280 1.92 -0.55 -9.33
C ALA A 280 1.20 -0.86 -10.65
N VAL A 281 1.13 0.12 -11.56
CA VAL A 281 0.48 -0.02 -12.88
C VAL A 281 1.21 -1.03 -13.75
N VAL A 282 2.53 -0.93 -13.86
CA VAL A 282 3.34 -1.81 -14.71
C VAL A 282 3.28 -3.25 -14.20
N ASN A 283 3.44 -3.48 -12.90
CA ASN A 283 3.45 -4.83 -12.35
C ASN A 283 2.05 -5.47 -12.37
N THR A 284 0.99 -4.67 -12.19
CA THR A 284 -0.39 -5.14 -12.40
C THR A 284 -0.62 -5.52 -13.87
N ALA A 285 -0.15 -4.71 -14.83
CA ALA A 285 -0.27 -5.03 -16.25
C ALA A 285 0.49 -6.32 -16.62
N ARG A 286 1.70 -6.52 -16.08
CA ARG A 286 2.47 -7.77 -16.27
C ARG A 286 1.76 -8.99 -15.69
N LEU A 287 1.17 -8.88 -14.50
CA LEU A 287 0.36 -9.96 -13.90
C LEU A 287 -0.79 -10.35 -14.82
N ILE A 288 -1.55 -9.36 -15.30
CA ILE A 288 -2.69 -9.59 -16.20
C ILE A 288 -2.22 -10.32 -17.47
N LEU A 289 -1.10 -9.91 -18.07
CA LEU A 289 -0.56 -10.57 -19.26
C LEU A 289 -0.07 -12.00 -18.98
N PHE A 290 0.61 -12.21 -17.86
CA PHE A 290 1.11 -13.53 -17.46
C PHE A 290 -0.01 -14.54 -17.31
N ILE A 291 -1.06 -14.20 -16.55
CA ILE A 291 -2.20 -15.09 -16.30
C ILE A 291 -2.91 -15.45 -17.60
N ASN A 292 -2.99 -14.52 -18.56
CA ASN A 292 -3.57 -14.85 -19.85
C ASN A 292 -2.66 -15.74 -20.70
N LYS A 293 -1.33 -15.57 -20.67
CA LYS A 293 -0.40 -16.45 -21.40
C LYS A 293 -0.40 -17.88 -20.88
N THR A 294 -0.40 -18.09 -19.56
CA THR A 294 -0.32 -19.43 -18.96
C THR A 294 -1.56 -20.28 -19.14
N ASN A 295 -2.66 -19.64 -19.54
CA ASN A 295 -3.94 -20.30 -19.73
C ASN A 295 -4.30 -20.53 -21.21
N ASN A 296 -3.52 -20.04 -22.17
CA ASN A 296 -3.63 -20.38 -23.61
C ASN A 296 -2.78 -21.62 -23.95
#